data_AF-A0A923IIR8-F1
#
_entry.id   AF-A0A923IIR8-F1
#
_cell.length_a   1.000
_cell.length_b   1.000
_cell.length_c   1.000
_cell.angle_alpha   90.00
_cell.angle_beta   90.00
_cell.angle_gamma   90.00
#
_symmetry.space_group_name_H-M   'P 1'
#
loop_
_entity.id
_entity.type
_entity.pdbx_description
1 polymer ?
#
loop_
_entity_poly.entity_id
_entity_poly.type
_entity_poly.pdbx_seq_one_letter_code
_entity_poly.pdbx_strand_id
1 'polypeptide(L)' 'MKILVDIRDNKADFVMELLNSLSFVKAHRITDEKAQLLEEIKEAVENVKLVKQGKQKAKTLNELLNEF' A
#
# COMPACT_ATOMS: atom_id res chain seq x y z
N MET A 1 -3.89 -8.96 -10.19
CA MET A 1 -2.80 -8.02 -9.85
C MET A 1 -3.43 -6.75 -9.27
N LYS A 2 -2.83 -6.14 -8.25
CA LYS A 2 -3.28 -4.86 -7.67
C LYS A 2 -2.15 -3.84 -7.85
N ILE A 3 -2.48 -2.62 -8.22
CA ILE A 3 -1.53 -1.54 -8.50
C ILE A 3 -2.02 -0.30 -7.75
N LEU A 4 -1.11 0.41 -7.11
CA LEU A 4 -1.34 1.73 -6.54
C LEU A 4 -0.86 2.76 -7.57
N VAL A 5 -1.67 3.79 -7.83
CA VAL A 5 -1.36 4.83 -8.82
C VAL A 5 -1.49 6.17 -8.13
N ASP A 6 -0.40 6.93 -8.10
CA ASP A 6 -0.39 8.31 -7.62
C ASP A 6 -0.78 9.23 -8.79
N ILE A 7 -1.83 10.03 -8.58
CA ILE A 7 -2.45 10.87 -9.61
C ILE A 7 -2.66 12.26 -9.00
N ARG A 8 -2.22 13.30 -9.72
CA ARG A 8 -2.54 14.68 -9.35
C ARG A 8 -4.06 14.89 -9.27
N ASP A 9 -4.53 15.53 -8.21
CA ASP A 9 -5.97 15.75 -7.93
C ASP A 9 -6.75 16.28 -9.14
N ASN A 10 -6.19 17.27 -9.84
CA ASN A 10 -6.83 17.88 -11.00
C ASN A 10 -6.97 16.96 -12.23
N LYS A 11 -6.43 15.74 -12.17
CA LYS A 11 -6.54 14.68 -13.19
C LYS A 11 -7.24 13.43 -12.67
N ALA A 12 -7.58 13.36 -11.38
CA ALA A 12 -8.15 12.17 -10.76
C ALA A 12 -9.48 11.74 -11.39
N ASP A 13 -10.37 12.68 -11.71
CA ASP A 13 -11.65 12.39 -12.37
C ASP A 13 -11.45 11.79 -13.76
N PHE A 14 -10.62 12.41 -14.59
CA PHE A 14 -10.30 11.93 -15.93
C PHE A 14 -9.70 10.51 -15.92
N VAL A 15 -8.74 10.25 -15.05
CA VAL A 15 -8.11 8.92 -14.96
C VAL A 15 -9.11 7.88 -14.47
N MET A 16 -9.98 8.21 -13.51
CA MET A 16 -11.01 7.29 -13.04
C MET A 16 -12.01 6.92 -14.13
N GLU A 17 -12.45 7.88 -14.95
CA GLU A 17 -13.31 7.59 -16.10
C GLU A 17 -12.64 6.66 -17.09
N LEU A 18 -11.37 6.91 -17.41
CA LEU A 18 -10.58 6.05 -18.29
C LEU A 18 -10.47 4.62 -17.73
N LEU A 19 -10.15 4.45 -16.44
CA LEU A 19 -10.07 3.13 -15.82
C LEU A 19 -11.43 2.42 -15.78
N ASN A 20 -12.52 3.15 -15.53
CA ASN A 20 -13.88 2.60 -15.51
C ASN A 20 -14.36 2.17 -16.91
N SER A 21 -13.84 2.78 -17.98
CA SER A 21 -14.14 2.36 -19.36
C SER A 21 -13.55 0.99 -19.71
N LEU A 22 -12.54 0.52 -18.97
CA LEU A 22 -11.90 -0.77 -19.17
C LEU A 22 -12.67 -1.87 -18.40
N SER A 23 -13.40 -2.73 -19.12
CA SER A 23 -14.25 -3.78 -18.54
C SER A 23 -13.51 -4.81 -17.66
N PHE A 24 -12.19 -4.90 -17.80
CA PHE A 24 -11.32 -5.80 -17.04
C PHE A 24 -10.68 -5.14 -15.82
N VAL A 25 -10.95 -3.85 -15.56
CA VAL A 25 -10.41 -3.09 -14.43
C VAL A 25 -11.54 -2.74 -13.45
N LYS A 26 -11.23 -2.79 -12.15
CA LYS A 26 -12.12 -2.29 -11.09
C LYS A 26 -11.38 -1.21 -10.30
N ALA A 27 -11.57 0.04 -10.69
CA ALA A 27 -10.96 1.18 -10.03
C ALA A 27 -11.77 1.60 -8.79
N HIS A 28 -11.07 1.91 -7.70
CA HIS A 28 -11.67 2.43 -6.47
C HIS A 28 -10.79 3.57 -5.97
N ARG A 29 -11.41 4.68 -5.56
CA ARG A 29 -10.72 5.74 -4.85
C ARG A 29 -10.39 5.28 -3.44
N ILE A 30 -9.21 5.62 -2.98
CA ILE A 30 -8.77 5.45 -1.60
C ILE A 30 -8.34 6.80 -1.07
N THR A 31 -8.50 7.02 0.22
CA THR A 31 -7.95 8.19 0.91
C THR A 31 -6.45 8.01 1.10
N ASP A 32 -5.72 9.11 1.27
CA ASP A 32 -4.28 9.09 1.50
C ASP A 32 -3.93 8.26 2.75
N GLU A 33 -4.68 8.44 3.83
CA GLU A 33 -4.53 7.65 5.07
C GLU A 33 -4.64 6.14 4.81
N LYS A 34 -5.58 5.73 3.94
CA LYS A 34 -5.78 4.32 3.60
C LYS A 34 -4.69 3.82 2.66
N ALA A 35 -4.19 4.67 1.77
CA ALA A 35 -3.06 4.34 0.90
C ALA A 35 -1.80 4.08 1.74
N GLN A 36 -1.49 4.98 2.65
CA GLN A 36 -0.36 4.86 3.59
C GLN A 36 -0.48 3.59 4.43
N LEU A 37 -1.64 3.35 5.06
CA LEU A 37 -1.86 2.15 5.87
C LEU A 37 -1.64 0.84 5.08
N LEU A 38 -2.02 0.81 3.80
CA LEU A 38 -1.79 -0.37 2.95
C LEU A 38 -0.31 -0.60 2.67
N GLU A 39 0.47 0.47 2.50
CA GLU A 39 1.93 0.38 2.33
C GLU A 39 2.60 -0.11 3.61
N GLU A 40 2.25 0.48 4.76
CA GLU A 40 2.78 0.10 6.07
C GLU A 40 2.49 -1.37 6.41
N ILE A 41 1.25 -1.84 6.18
CA ILE A 41 0.89 -3.24 6.40
C ILE A 41 1.68 -4.16 5.46
N LYS A 42 1.85 -3.77 4.19
CA LYS A 42 2.62 -4.58 3.23
C LYS A 42 4.07 -4.70 3.66
N GLU A 43 4.68 -3.61 4.09
CA GLU A 43 6.04 -3.61 4.63
C GLU A 43 6.16 -4.50 5.87
N ALA A 44 5.24 -4.37 6.82
CA ALA A 44 5.21 -5.19 8.03
C ALA A 44 5.12 -6.69 7.71
N VAL A 45 4.28 -7.08 6.75
CA VAL A 45 4.15 -8.47 6.30
C VAL A 45 5.44 -8.96 5.64
N GLU A 46 6.09 -8.16 4.80
CA GLU A 46 7.36 -8.53 4.17
C GLU A 46 8.47 -8.69 5.21
N ASN A 47 8.54 -7.79 6.21
CA ASN A 47 9.46 -7.88 7.33
C ASN A 47 9.26 -9.18 8.13
N VAL A 48 8.02 -9.53 8.47
CA VAL A 48 7.70 -10.80 9.16
C VAL A 48 8.11 -12.01 8.32
N LYS A 49 7.92 -11.95 6.99
CA LYS A 49 8.32 -13.02 6.08
C LYS A 49 9.84 -13.18 6.03
N LEU A 50 10.61 -12.09 6.02
CA LEU A 50 12.07 -12.13 6.08
C LEU A 50 12.59 -12.70 7.40
N VAL A 51 11.94 -12.35 8.52
CA VAL A 51 12.22 -12.93 9.84
C VAL A 51 11.96 -14.44 9.83
N LYS A 52 10.81 -14.89 9.29
CA LYS A 52 10.49 -16.32 9.16
C LYS A 52 11.48 -17.07 8.27
N GLN A 53 12.08 -16.40 7.28
CA GLN A 53 13.12 -16.97 6.42
C GLN A 53 14.51 -16.98 7.07
N GLY A 54 14.66 -16.47 8.29
CA GLY A 54 15.95 -16.33 8.98
C GLY A 54 16.87 -15.28 8.36
N LYS A 55 16.37 -14.45 7.43
CA LYS A 55 17.14 -13.42 6.72
C LYS A 55 17.23 -12.10 7.48
N GLN A 56 16.37 -11.90 8.48
CA GLN A 56 16.30 -10.69 9.28
C GLN A 56 15.98 -11.04 10.74
N LYS A 57 16.54 -10.28 11.69
CA LYS A 57 16.17 -10.41 13.10
C LYS A 57 14.82 -9.73 13.33
N ALA A 58 13.95 -10.36 14.11
CA ALA A 58 12.71 -9.72 14.54
C ALA A 58 13.05 -8.46 15.33
N LYS A 59 12.43 -7.33 14.98
CA LYS A 59 12.42 -6.17 15.87
C LYS A 59 11.59 -6.50 17.10
N THR A 60 12.06 -6.07 18.26
CA THR A 60 11.30 -6.18 19.50
C THR A 60 10.14 -5.17 19.49
N LEU A 61 9.11 -5.44 20.29
CA LEU A 61 7.95 -4.54 20.41
C LEU A 61 8.36 -3.12 20.84
N ASN A 62 9.38 -3.03 21.70
CA ASN A 62 9.92 -1.75 22.18
C ASN A 62 10.63 -0.97 21.07
N GLU A 63 11.32 -1.63 20.14
CA GLU A 63 11.96 -0.96 19.01
C GLU A 63 10.91 -0.45 18.02
N LEU A 64 9.86 -1.23 17.78
CA LEU A 64 8.77 -0.82 16.89
C LEU A 64 8.00 0.39 17.42
N LEU A 65 7.69 0.43 18.73
CA LEU A 65 6.93 1.54 19.32
C LEU A 65 7.69 2.87 19.39
N ASN A 66 9.03 2.85 19.24
CA ASN A 66 9.87 4.04 19.25
C ASN A 66 10.16 4.61 17.84
N GLU A 67 9.67 3.95 16.78
CA GLU A 67 9.82 4.39 15.38
C GLU A 67 8.63 5.21 14.86
N PHE A 68 7.57 5.34 15.67
CA PHE A 68 6.38 6.17 15.42
C PHE A 68 6.41 7.43 16.29
#